data_AF-A0ABD5SJG6-F1
#
_entry.id   AF-A0ABD5SJG6-F1
#
_cell.length_a   1.000
_cell.length_b   1.000
_cell.length_c   1.000
_cell.angle_alpha   90.00
_cell.angle_beta   90.00
_cell.angle_gamma   90.00
#
_symmetry.space_group_name_H-M   'P 1'
#
loop_
_entity.id
_entity.type
_entity.pdbx_description
1 polymer ?
#
loop_
_entity_poly.entity_id
_entity_poly.type
_entity_poly.pdbx_seq_one_letter_code
_entity_poly.pdbx_strand_id
1 'polypeptide(L)'
;MAGKYITSESNLPDDPEGEEIQLQVSDEETKEIFDIRARIDRNPDNLTDPDTLTVVKGPHENTEEEWYLDVLETDNGDPIDTELLESTMTALEDQSTVINTRSKEVKTLLQYLTEKGEYESVSEASRTIMLEYLSDTHPELVSEYIDLKVESERSELAGELHDQQ
;
A
#
# COMPACT_ATOMS: atom_id res chain seq x y z
N MET A 1 -20.38 -6.07 8.68
CA MET A 1 -21.11 -5.79 7.42
C MET A 1 -20.68 -6.92 6.51
N ALA A 2 -21.61 -7.69 5.93
CA ALA A 2 -21.24 -8.83 5.11
C ALA A 2 -20.60 -8.32 3.80
N GLY A 3 -19.30 -8.58 3.63
CA GLY A 3 -18.53 -8.31 2.43
C GLY A 3 -18.91 -9.27 1.30
N LYS A 4 -18.73 -8.81 0.07
CA LYS A 4 -18.89 -9.63 -1.13
C LYS A 4 -17.61 -9.62 -1.93
N TYR A 5 -17.02 -10.80 -2.05
CA TYR A 5 -15.73 -10.98 -2.66
C TYR A 5 -15.85 -11.83 -3.91
N ILE A 6 -14.98 -11.60 -4.89
CA ILE A 6 -14.92 -12.34 -6.13
C ILE A 6 -13.52 -12.91 -6.29
N THR A 7 -13.41 -14.19 -6.63
CA THR A 7 -12.13 -14.84 -6.94
C THR A 7 -12.26 -15.75 -8.16
N SER A 8 -11.13 -16.20 -8.70
CA SER A 8 -11.08 -17.20 -9.76
C SER A 8 -10.86 -18.58 -9.18
N GLU A 9 -11.45 -19.62 -9.77
CA GLU A 9 -11.24 -21.02 -9.35
C GLU A 9 -9.74 -21.40 -9.40
N SER A 10 -8.97 -20.81 -10.32
CA SER A 10 -7.51 -20.99 -10.40
C SER A 10 -6.74 -20.48 -9.19
N ASN A 11 -7.36 -19.64 -8.34
CA ASN A 11 -6.77 -19.15 -7.10
C ASN A 11 -7.14 -20.03 -5.89
N LEU A 12 -8.04 -21.01 -6.06
CA LEU A 12 -8.39 -21.96 -5.00
C LEU A 12 -7.47 -23.20 -5.06
N PRO A 13 -7.03 -23.71 -3.90
CA PRO A 13 -6.38 -25.02 -3.83
C PRO A 13 -7.36 -26.16 -4.15
N ASP A 14 -6.85 -27.36 -4.42
CA ASP A 14 -7.67 -28.54 -4.79
C ASP A 14 -8.70 -28.96 -3.72
N ASP A 15 -8.44 -28.69 -2.43
CA ASP A 15 -9.35 -28.97 -1.30
C ASP A 15 -9.41 -27.75 -0.35
N PRO A 16 -10.22 -26.73 -0.68
CA PRO A 16 -10.26 -25.47 0.09
C PRO A 16 -11.22 -25.51 1.29
N GLU A 17 -11.97 -26.59 1.49
CA GLU A 17 -13.05 -26.67 2.48
C GLU A 17 -12.52 -26.81 3.92
N GLY A 18 -12.81 -25.81 4.76
CA GLY A 18 -12.52 -25.84 6.20
C GLY A 18 -11.07 -25.54 6.59
N GLU A 19 -10.16 -25.35 5.62
CA GLU A 19 -8.77 -24.97 5.86
C GLU A 19 -8.57 -23.44 5.78
N GLU A 20 -7.56 -22.95 6.49
CA GLU A 20 -7.11 -21.56 6.36
C GLU A 20 -6.26 -21.42 5.11
N ILE A 21 -6.70 -20.58 4.17
CA ILE A 21 -6.01 -20.39 2.90
C ILE A 21 -5.74 -18.90 2.65
N GLN A 22 -4.68 -18.64 1.88
CA GLN A 22 -4.44 -17.32 1.31
C GLN A 22 -5.09 -17.26 -0.08
N LEU A 23 -5.90 -16.23 -0.30
CA LEU A 23 -6.67 -16.06 -1.52
C LEU A 23 -6.58 -14.61 -1.98
N GLN A 24 -6.27 -14.41 -3.25
CA GLN A 24 -6.47 -13.12 -3.90
C GLN A 24 -7.96 -12.95 -4.23
N VAL A 25 -8.56 -11.92 -3.66
CA VAL A 25 -9.97 -11.56 -3.88
C VAL A 25 -10.08 -10.18 -4.48
N SER A 26 -11.20 -9.95 -5.17
CA SER A 26 -11.64 -8.63 -5.58
C SER A 26 -12.93 -8.26 -4.85
N ASP A 27 -12.98 -7.08 -4.26
CA ASP A 27 -14.20 -6.57 -3.65
C ASP A 27 -15.26 -6.24 -4.71
N GLU A 28 -16.50 -6.72 -4.54
CA GLU A 28 -17.58 -6.49 -5.51
C GLU A 28 -17.93 -5.00 -5.64
N GLU A 29 -17.85 -4.22 -4.56
CA GLU A 29 -18.22 -2.81 -4.50
C GLU A 29 -17.10 -1.89 -4.99
N THR A 30 -15.88 -2.05 -4.46
CA THR A 30 -14.76 -1.16 -4.77
C THR A 30 -13.96 -1.59 -6.00
N LYS A 31 -14.08 -2.86 -6.41
CA LYS A 31 -13.25 -3.50 -7.47
C LYS A 31 -11.76 -3.53 -7.15
N GLU A 32 -11.37 -3.28 -5.91
CA GLU A 32 -9.99 -3.42 -5.46
C GLU A 32 -9.63 -4.90 -5.37
N ILE A 33 -8.37 -5.23 -5.65
CA ILE A 33 -7.82 -6.58 -5.58
C ILE A 33 -6.79 -6.59 -4.45
N PHE A 34 -6.94 -7.54 -3.54
CA PHE A 34 -6.05 -7.70 -2.39
C PHE A 34 -6.01 -9.17 -1.97
N ASP A 35 -5.01 -9.51 -1.18
CA ASP A 35 -4.84 -10.85 -0.64
C ASP A 35 -5.47 -10.93 0.76
N ILE A 36 -6.24 -11.97 0.99
CA ILE A 36 -6.83 -12.25 2.30
C ILE A 36 -6.41 -13.62 2.78
N ARG A 37 -6.27 -13.75 4.09
CA ARG A 37 -6.26 -15.03 4.77
C ARG A 37 -7.65 -15.30 5.28
N ALA A 38 -8.29 -16.32 4.73
CA ALA A 38 -9.66 -16.66 5.07
C ALA A 38 -9.83 -18.17 5.20
N ARG A 39 -10.84 -18.59 5.96
CA ARG A 39 -11.34 -19.96 5.92
C ARG A 39 -12.49 -20.02 4.92
N ILE A 40 -12.46 -20.97 4.00
CA ILE A 40 -13.48 -21.10 2.95
C ILE A 40 -14.32 -22.35 3.21
N ASP A 41 -15.63 -22.23 3.03
CA ASP A 41 -16.55 -23.36 3.09
C ASP A 41 -17.76 -23.13 2.18
N ARG A 42 -18.36 -24.20 1.66
CA ARG A 42 -19.62 -24.12 0.91
C ARG A 42 -20.82 -23.96 1.84
N ASN A 43 -20.66 -24.32 3.11
CA ASN A 43 -21.69 -24.23 4.13
C ASN A 43 -21.37 -23.09 5.11
N PRO A 44 -22.20 -22.03 5.16
CA PRO A 44 -21.96 -20.89 6.05
C PRO A 44 -22.02 -21.28 7.53
N ASP A 45 -22.74 -22.36 7.89
CA ASP A 45 -22.82 -22.85 9.27
C ASP A 45 -21.48 -23.40 9.81
N ASN A 46 -20.51 -23.66 8.93
CA ASN A 46 -19.16 -24.10 9.30
C ASN A 46 -18.20 -22.93 9.62
N LEU A 47 -18.66 -21.69 9.42
CA LEU A 47 -17.88 -20.46 9.56
C LEU A 47 -18.42 -19.60 10.71
N THR A 48 -17.57 -18.72 11.28
CA THR A 48 -17.94 -17.91 12.45
C THR A 48 -18.70 -16.66 12.03
N ASP A 49 -18.19 -15.95 11.02
CA ASP A 49 -18.83 -14.78 10.40
C ASP A 49 -18.71 -14.89 8.87
N PRO A 50 -19.61 -15.64 8.21
CA PRO A 50 -19.48 -15.94 6.79
C PRO A 50 -19.83 -14.74 5.89
N ASP A 51 -18.83 -14.29 5.13
CA ASP A 51 -18.96 -13.41 3.98
C ASP A 51 -19.20 -14.20 2.69
N THR A 52 -19.75 -13.52 1.68
CA THR A 52 -20.07 -14.17 0.39
C THR A 52 -18.86 -14.12 -0.55
N LEU A 53 -18.48 -15.26 -1.12
CA LEU A 53 -17.43 -15.39 -2.12
C LEU A 53 -18.00 -15.93 -3.45
N THR A 54 -17.85 -15.19 -4.52
CA THR A 54 -18.17 -15.64 -5.88
C THR A 54 -16.91 -16.20 -6.54
N VAL A 55 -16.95 -17.50 -6.89
CA VAL A 55 -15.85 -18.20 -7.55
C VAL A 55 -16.16 -18.32 -9.04
N VAL A 56 -15.29 -17.77 -9.88
CA VAL A 56 -15.43 -17.79 -11.35
C VAL A 56 -14.56 -18.91 -11.94
N LYS A 57 -15.17 -19.87 -12.64
CA LYS A 57 -14.46 -21.05 -13.18
C LYS A 57 -13.57 -20.79 -14.40
N GLY A 58 -13.62 -19.61 -15.00
CA GLY A 58 -12.67 -19.19 -16.02
C GLY A 58 -13.16 -18.04 -16.91
N PRO A 59 -12.28 -17.43 -17.73
CA PRO A 59 -12.59 -16.26 -18.56
C PRO A 59 -13.57 -16.55 -19.71
N HIS A 60 -13.88 -17.82 -19.97
CA HIS A 60 -14.75 -18.26 -21.07
C HIS A 60 -15.94 -19.13 -20.61
N GLU A 61 -16.08 -19.37 -19.30
CA GLU A 61 -17.15 -20.17 -18.74
C GLU A 61 -18.05 -19.29 -17.86
N ASN A 62 -19.33 -19.15 -18.25
CA ASN A 62 -20.34 -18.41 -17.47
C ASN A 62 -20.87 -19.27 -16.29
N THR A 63 -19.97 -19.94 -15.58
CA THR A 63 -20.32 -20.74 -14.41
C THR A 63 -19.69 -20.08 -13.20
N GLU A 64 -20.53 -19.38 -12.45
CA GLU A 64 -20.22 -18.75 -11.17
C GLU A 64 -20.70 -19.69 -10.06
N GLU A 65 -19.85 -19.98 -9.09
CA GLU A 65 -20.19 -20.80 -7.91
C GLU A 65 -20.16 -19.88 -6.68
N GLU A 66 -21.22 -19.92 -5.87
CA GLU A 66 -21.32 -19.15 -4.62
C GLU A 66 -20.76 -19.98 -3.46
N TRP A 67 -19.82 -19.39 -2.74
CA TRP A 67 -19.11 -19.95 -1.60
C TRP A 67 -19.15 -18.96 -0.43
N TYR A 68 -18.71 -19.40 0.74
CA TYR A 68 -18.60 -18.55 1.91
C TYR A 68 -17.16 -18.53 2.42
N LEU A 69 -16.77 -17.40 2.97
CA LEU A 69 -15.46 -17.25 3.61
C LEU A 69 -15.59 -16.54 4.94
N ASP A 70 -14.67 -16.84 5.86
CA ASP A 70 -14.51 -16.15 7.14
C ASP A 70 -13.15 -15.45 7.07
N VAL A 71 -13.15 -14.11 6.90
CA VAL A 71 -11.91 -13.33 6.79
C VAL A 71 -11.21 -13.34 8.15
N LEU A 72 -10.04 -13.96 8.22
CA LEU A 72 -9.23 -14.01 9.43
C LEU A 72 -8.26 -12.82 9.48
N GLU A 73 -7.61 -12.52 8.36
CA GLU A 73 -6.71 -11.37 8.19
C GLU A 73 -6.85 -10.83 6.76
N THR A 74 -6.99 -9.51 6.61
CA THR A 74 -6.89 -8.83 5.31
C THR A 74 -5.47 -8.31 5.17
N ASP A 75 -4.74 -8.78 4.15
CA ASP A 75 -3.43 -8.24 3.83
C ASP A 75 -3.65 -6.99 2.96
N ASN A 76 -3.77 -5.84 3.62
CA ASN A 76 -3.85 -4.53 2.95
C ASN A 76 -2.47 -4.02 2.51
N GLY A 77 -1.51 -4.93 2.29
CA GLY A 77 -0.08 -4.61 2.30
C GLY A 77 0.46 -4.60 3.73
N ASP A 78 1.72 -4.97 3.90
CA ASP A 78 2.42 -4.87 5.18
C ASP A 78 2.22 -3.45 5.74
N PRO A 79 1.72 -3.31 6.99
CA PRO A 79 1.60 -2.00 7.61
C PRO A 79 2.96 -1.30 7.58
N ILE A 80 2.96 0.01 7.34
CA ILE A 80 4.19 0.78 7.30
C ILE A 80 4.92 0.59 8.63
N ASP A 81 6.15 0.09 8.56
CA ASP A 81 7.03 -0.04 9.72
C ASP A 81 7.45 1.37 10.18
N THR A 82 6.69 1.92 11.11
CA THR A 82 6.85 3.27 11.62
C THR A 82 8.14 3.44 12.42
N GLU A 83 8.57 2.41 13.16
CA GLU A 83 9.86 2.43 13.88
C GLU A 83 11.04 2.51 12.90
N LEU A 84 10.97 1.77 11.79
CA LEU A 84 11.96 1.84 10.72
C LEU A 84 11.95 3.18 10.00
N LEU A 85 10.77 3.73 9.72
CA LEU A 85 10.61 5.03 9.06
C LEU A 85 11.19 6.16 9.93
N GLU A 86 10.84 6.21 11.21
CA GLU A 86 11.36 7.18 12.17
C GLU A 86 12.89 7.07 12.34
N SER A 87 13.41 5.85 12.45
CA SER A 87 14.84 5.59 12.52
C SER A 87 15.57 6.08 11.26
N THR A 88 14.95 5.89 10.08
CA THR A 88 15.50 6.35 8.80
C THR A 88 15.48 7.88 8.69
N MET A 89 14.41 8.53 9.17
CA MET A 89 14.30 9.99 9.22
C MET A 89 15.44 10.59 10.05
N THR A 90 15.58 10.12 11.29
CA THR A 90 16.64 10.56 12.22
C THR A 90 18.03 10.36 11.62
N ALA A 91 18.29 9.19 11.02
CA ALA A 91 19.58 8.89 10.42
C ALA A 91 19.95 9.78 9.23
N LEU A 92 18.95 10.34 8.53
CA LEU A 92 19.15 11.22 7.39
C LEU A 92 19.37 12.69 7.77
N GLU A 93 18.95 13.12 8.96
CA GLU A 93 19.20 14.49 9.44
C GLU A 93 20.70 14.78 9.60
N ASP A 94 21.48 13.77 9.96
CA ASP A 94 22.94 13.84 10.10
C ASP A 94 23.70 13.65 8.77
N GLN A 95 23.02 13.42 7.64
CA GLN A 95 23.63 13.06 6.36
C GLN A 95 23.39 14.10 5.25
N SER A 96 24.35 14.20 4.33
CA SER A 96 24.20 15.02 3.13
C SER A 96 23.13 14.44 2.21
N THR A 97 22.00 15.12 2.08
CA THR A 97 20.80 14.71 1.32
C THR A 97 20.90 14.95 -0.20
N VAL A 98 22.10 15.14 -0.74
CA VAL A 98 22.30 15.40 -2.17
C VAL A 98 22.12 14.11 -2.98
N ILE A 99 20.94 13.94 -3.58
CA ILE A 99 20.67 12.85 -4.52
C ILE A 99 21.42 13.10 -5.83
N ASN A 100 22.50 12.36 -6.08
CA ASN A 100 23.23 12.44 -7.35
C ASN A 100 22.74 11.36 -8.31
N THR A 101 21.91 11.74 -9.29
CA THR A 101 21.49 10.81 -10.34
C THR A 101 22.69 10.51 -11.25
N ARG A 102 23.16 9.27 -11.29
CA ARG A 102 24.28 8.88 -12.18
C ARG A 102 23.87 8.71 -13.64
N SER A 103 22.58 8.63 -13.94
CA SER A 103 22.08 8.45 -15.31
C SER A 103 22.14 9.77 -16.10
N LYS A 104 22.84 9.70 -17.24
CA LYS A 104 22.95 10.82 -18.19
C LYS A 104 21.61 11.11 -18.85
N GLU A 105 20.82 10.08 -19.10
CA GLU A 105 19.50 10.12 -19.72
C GLU A 105 18.54 10.93 -18.85
N VAL A 106 18.42 10.56 -17.56
CA VAL A 106 17.58 11.29 -16.60
C VAL A 106 18.03 12.75 -16.48
N LYS A 107 19.34 13.02 -16.37
CA LYS A 107 19.86 14.39 -16.34
C LYS A 107 19.51 15.19 -17.60
N THR A 108 19.55 14.55 -18.77
CA THR A 108 19.21 15.21 -20.03
C THR A 108 17.73 15.58 -20.07
N LEU A 109 16.84 14.69 -19.62
CA LEU A 109 15.40 14.96 -19.55
C LEU A 109 15.07 16.07 -18.54
N LEU A 110 15.64 16.01 -17.34
CA LEU A 110 15.42 17.04 -16.31
C LEU A 110 15.97 18.41 -16.75
N GLN A 111 17.14 18.43 -17.39
CA GLN A 111 17.68 19.66 -17.98
C GLN A 111 16.73 20.21 -19.05
N TYR A 112 16.23 19.35 -19.94
CA TYR A 112 15.27 19.78 -20.97
C TYR A 112 14.01 20.43 -20.38
N LEU A 113 13.44 19.84 -19.32
CA LEU A 113 12.26 20.39 -18.64
C LEU A 113 12.56 21.75 -17.99
N THR A 114 13.75 21.89 -17.40
CA THR A 114 14.23 23.17 -16.83
C THR A 114 14.42 24.23 -17.91
N GLU A 115 15.07 23.89 -19.03
CA GLU A 115 15.28 24.81 -20.16
C GLU A 115 13.95 25.26 -20.81
N LYS A 116 12.91 24.43 -20.75
CA LYS A 116 11.56 24.77 -21.19
C LYS A 116 10.82 25.70 -20.20
N GLY A 117 11.38 25.91 -19.02
CA GLY A 117 10.80 26.72 -17.95
C GLY A 117 9.66 26.02 -17.19
N GLU A 118 9.60 24.69 -17.23
CA GLU A 118 8.63 23.93 -16.43
C GLU A 118 9.03 23.83 -14.95
N TYR A 119 10.34 23.99 -14.67
CA TYR A 119 10.92 23.97 -13.32
C TYR A 119 12.04 25.01 -13.22
N GLU A 120 12.30 25.52 -12.01
CA GLU A 120 13.35 26.53 -11.79
C GLU A 120 14.77 25.93 -11.81
N SER A 121 14.89 24.63 -11.54
CA SER A 121 16.16 23.91 -11.58
C SER A 121 15.99 22.41 -11.79
N VAL A 122 17.07 21.74 -12.20
CA VAL A 122 17.13 20.26 -12.30
C VAL A 122 16.85 19.58 -10.96
N SER A 123 17.30 20.18 -9.85
CA SER A 123 17.09 19.64 -8.50
C SER A 123 15.62 19.73 -8.10
N GLU A 124 14.96 20.86 -8.39
CA GLU A 124 13.52 21.02 -8.17
C GLU A 124 12.74 20.02 -9.01
N ALA A 125 13.00 19.96 -10.32
CA ALA A 125 12.36 19.00 -11.21
C ALA A 125 12.48 17.56 -10.69
N SER A 126 13.69 17.17 -10.27
CA SER A 126 13.93 15.84 -9.71
C SER A 126 13.11 15.59 -8.46
N ARG A 127 13.10 16.53 -7.52
CA ARG A 127 12.40 16.36 -6.24
C ARG A 127 10.90 16.29 -6.44
N THR A 128 10.34 17.18 -7.25
CA THR A 128 8.91 17.25 -7.52
C THR A 128 8.43 15.97 -8.19
N ILE A 129 9.08 15.54 -9.28
CA ILE A 129 8.71 14.32 -10.00
C ILE A 129 8.81 13.08 -9.11
N MET A 130 9.88 12.96 -8.30
CA MET A 130 10.05 11.83 -7.39
C MET A 130 8.98 11.82 -6.29
N LEU A 131 8.65 12.97 -5.71
CA LEU A 131 7.62 13.06 -4.67
C LEU A 131 6.22 12.81 -5.23
N GLU A 132 5.90 13.32 -6.42
CA GLU A 132 4.64 13.02 -7.10
C GLU A 132 4.53 11.51 -7.35
N TYR A 133 5.55 10.90 -7.95
CA TYR A 133 5.56 9.45 -8.18
C TYR A 133 5.39 8.63 -6.88
N LEU A 134 6.06 9.03 -5.80
CA LEU A 134 5.92 8.37 -4.50
C LEU A 134 4.51 8.55 -3.92
N SER A 135 3.90 9.72 -4.09
CA SER A 135 2.54 10.01 -3.62
C SER A 135 1.49 9.21 -4.40
N ASP A 136 1.70 9.04 -5.71
CA ASP A 136 0.82 8.22 -6.55
C ASP A 136 0.99 6.71 -6.30
N THR A 137 2.22 6.25 -6.07
CA THR A 137 2.52 4.80 -6.01
C THR A 137 2.47 4.25 -4.58
N HIS A 138 2.79 5.07 -3.58
CA HIS A 138 2.87 4.69 -2.16
C HIS A 138 2.24 5.78 -1.27
N PRO A 139 0.94 6.09 -1.43
CA PRO A 139 0.27 7.18 -0.72
C PRO A 139 0.31 7.01 0.80
N GLU A 140 0.16 5.79 1.29
CA GLU A 140 0.17 5.47 2.73
C GLU A 140 1.53 5.77 3.38
N LEU A 141 2.63 5.44 2.69
CA LEU A 141 3.98 5.75 3.15
C LEU A 141 4.22 7.27 3.23
N VAL A 142 3.73 8.02 2.24
CA VAL A 142 3.86 9.48 2.23
C VAL A 142 3.03 10.10 3.35
N SER A 143 1.82 9.59 3.61
CA SER A 143 0.97 10.05 4.71
C SER A 143 1.65 9.83 6.06
N GLU A 144 2.11 8.61 6.34
CA GLU A 144 2.77 8.28 7.60
C GLU A 144 4.05 9.10 7.82
N TYR A 145 4.84 9.33 6.77
CA TYR A 145 6.00 10.22 6.86
C TYR A 145 5.63 11.66 7.26
N ILE A 146 4.52 12.20 6.71
CA ILE A 146 4.05 13.54 7.05
C ILE A 146 3.61 13.60 8.51
N ASP A 147 2.87 12.60 8.97
CA ASP A 147 2.37 12.54 10.35
C ASP A 147 3.52 12.44 11.36
N LEU A 148 4.48 11.54 11.12
CA LEU A 148 5.71 11.43 11.94
C LEU A 148 6.52 12.72 11.94
N LYS A 149 6.65 13.38 10.78
CA LYS A 149 7.37 14.65 10.71
C LYS A 149 6.69 15.74 11.53
N VAL A 150 5.37 15.86 11.46
CA VAL A 150 4.61 16.83 12.25
C VAL A 150 4.72 16.54 13.74
N GLU A 151 4.75 15.26 14.13
CA GLU A 151 4.97 14.85 15.52
C GLU A 151 6.37 15.22 16.01
N SER A 152 7.40 14.95 15.20
CA SER A 152 8.79 15.32 15.51
C SER A 152 8.94 16.83 15.71
N GLU A 153 8.46 17.65 14.75
CA GLU A 153 8.54 19.12 14.85
C GLU A 153 7.81 19.66 16.10
N ARG A 154 6.70 19.03 16.50
CA ARG A 154 5.98 19.38 17.74
C ARG A 154 6.77 19.00 19.00
N SER A 155 7.43 17.85 18.98
CA SER A 155 8.26 17.36 20.10
C SER A 155 9.49 18.26 20.31
N GLU A 156 10.17 18.67 19.23
CA GLU A 156 11.29 19.60 19.27
C GLU A 156 10.87 20.95 19.91
N LEU A 157 9.77 21.53 19.44
CA LEU A 157 9.24 22.79 19.99
C LEU A 157 8.88 22.69 21.48
N ALA A 158 8.33 21.54 21.91
CA ALA A 158 7.99 21.30 23.31
C ALA A 158 9.24 21.15 24.18
N GLY A 159 10.29 20.50 23.67
CA GLY A 159 11.59 20.37 24.32
C GLY A 159 12.29 21.72 24.49
N GLU A 160 12.34 22.55 23.44
CA GLU A 160 12.95 23.88 23.48
C GLU A 160 12.25 24.85 24.44
N LEU A 161 10.94 24.70 24.64
CA LEU A 161 10.16 25.48 25.62
C LEU A 161 10.42 25.04 27.07
N HIS A 162 10.75 23.77 27.27
CA HIS A 162 10.99 23.20 28.60
C HIS A 162 12.44 23.44 29.09
N ASP A 163 13.39 23.65 28.17
CA ASP A 163 14.80 23.97 28.47
C ASP A 163 15.01 25.47 28.83
N GLN A 164 14.00 26.32 28.63
CA GLN A 164 14.03 27.77 28.91
C GLN A 164 13.41 28.19 30.26
N GLN A 165 13.14 27.24 31.18
CA GLN A 165 12.66 27.50 32.56
C GLN A 165 13.68 27.06 33.61
#